data_AF-A0AAV5SFP4-F1
#
_entry.id   AF-A0AAV5SFP4-F1
#
_cell.length_a   1.000
_cell.length_b   1.000
_cell.length_c   1.000
_cell.angle_alpha   90.00
_cell.angle_beta   90.00
_cell.angle_gamma   90.00
#
_symmetry.space_group_name_H-M   'P 1'
#
loop_
_entity.id
_entity.type
_entity.pdbx_description
1 polymer ?
#
loop_
_entity_poly.entity_id
_entity_poly.type
_entity_poly.pdbx_seq_one_letter_code
_entity_poly.pdbx_strand_id
1 'polypeptide(L)'
;ISEPIMSEELIAQLQKLADYIKAHPDEARAGVAKLSADAQKPAGDIIKIFCSDKDPKTKHEEITAIKAGLPANIAAEIEEHKQELKKKL
;
A
#
# COMPACT_ATOMS: atom_id res chain seq x y z
N ILE A 1 -9.93 6.27 -24.77
CA ILE A 1 -9.15 5.17 -24.17
C ILE A 1 -9.93 4.78 -22.92
N SER A 2 -10.62 3.64 -22.96
CA SER A 2 -11.42 3.20 -21.80
C SER A 2 -10.44 2.87 -20.69
N GLU A 3 -10.53 3.59 -19.57
CA GLU A 3 -9.84 3.19 -18.35
C GLU A 3 -10.24 1.73 -18.04
N PRO A 4 -9.29 0.84 -17.68
CA PRO A 4 -9.65 -0.48 -17.23
C PRO A 4 -10.52 -0.32 -15.99
N ILE A 5 -11.81 -0.66 -16.11
CA ILE A 5 -12.74 -0.69 -14.98
C ILE A 5 -12.12 -1.68 -13.99
N MET A 6 -11.60 -1.14 -12.89
CA MET A 6 -11.14 -1.93 -11.76
C MET A 6 -12.31 -2.84 -11.38
N SER A 7 -12.14 -4.17 -11.46
CA SER A 7 -13.25 -5.09 -11.25
C SER A 7 -13.81 -4.93 -9.84
N GLU A 8 -15.13 -5.12 -9.67
CA GLU A 8 -15.77 -5.06 -8.35
C GLU A 8 -15.10 -6.03 -7.36
N GLU A 9 -14.63 -7.17 -7.85
CA GLU A 9 -13.84 -8.14 -7.09
C GLU A 9 -12.54 -7.53 -6.55
N LEU A 10 -11.78 -6.82 -7.38
CA LEU A 10 -10.54 -6.17 -6.97
C LEU A 10 -10.81 -5.05 -5.96
N ILE A 11 -11.88 -4.29 -6.14
CA ILE A 11 -12.29 -3.25 -5.17
C ILE A 11 -12.60 -3.89 -3.81
N ALA A 12 -13.37 -4.98 -3.79
CA ALA A 12 -13.71 -5.70 -2.56
C ALA A 12 -12.47 -6.30 -1.87
N GLN A 13 -11.50 -6.83 -2.63
CA GLN A 13 -10.23 -7.31 -2.08
C GLN A 13 -9.41 -6.18 -1.44
N LEU A 14 -9.35 -5.01 -2.09
CA LEU A 14 -8.64 -3.85 -1.54
C LEU A 14 -9.30 -3.33 -0.26
N GLN A 15 -10.63 -3.33 -0.18
CA GLN A 15 -11.36 -2.98 1.04
C GLN A 15 -11.07 -3.97 2.17
N LYS A 16 -11.14 -5.29 1.91
CA LYS A 16 -10.79 -6.32 2.90
C LYS A 16 -9.36 -6.16 3.41
N LEU A 17 -8.40 -5.84 2.54
CA LEU A 17 -7.02 -5.58 2.94
C LEU A 17 -6.92 -4.34 3.84
N ALA A 18 -7.62 -3.25 3.49
CA ALA A 18 -7.62 -2.04 4.31
C ALA A 18 -8.22 -2.29 5.70
N ASP A 19 -9.34 -3.01 5.76
CA ASP A 19 -10.00 -3.35 7.02
C ASP A 19 -9.13 -4.28 7.88
N TYR A 20 -8.48 -5.27 7.27
CA TYR A 20 -7.54 -6.15 7.95
C TYR A 20 -6.36 -5.35 8.54
N ILE A 21 -5.74 -4.45 7.77
CA ILE A 21 -4.64 -3.62 8.29
C ILE A 21 -5.11 -2.71 9.43
N LYS A 22 -6.32 -2.13 9.34
CA LYS A 22 -6.91 -1.33 10.41
C LYS A 22 -7.16 -2.14 11.69
N ALA A 23 -7.58 -3.39 11.55
CA ALA A 23 -7.81 -4.31 12.67
C ALA A 23 -6.51 -4.87 13.26
N HIS A 24 -5.45 -4.97 12.45
CA HIS A 24 -4.15 -5.55 12.81
C HIS A 24 -2.99 -4.56 12.57
N PRO A 25 -3.00 -3.37 13.21
CA PRO A 25 -2.01 -2.33 12.94
C PRO A 25 -0.58 -2.76 13.32
N ASP A 26 -0.42 -3.62 14.32
CA ASP A 26 0.89 -4.11 14.75
C ASP A 26 1.52 -5.09 13.75
N GLU A 27 0.71 -5.87 13.03
CA GLU A 27 1.21 -6.74 11.96
C GLU A 27 1.74 -5.91 10.78
N ALA A 28 1.02 -4.85 10.41
CA ALA A 28 1.47 -3.92 9.38
C ALA A 28 2.76 -3.20 9.80
N ARG A 29 2.86 -2.72 11.05
CA ARG A 29 4.08 -2.11 11.59
C ARG A 29 5.25 -3.10 11.63
N ALA A 30 5.02 -4.34 12.06
CA ALA A 30 6.04 -5.38 12.08
C ALA A 30 6.50 -5.74 10.66
N GLY A 31 5.60 -5.70 9.68
CA GLY A 31 5.91 -5.81 8.27
C GLY A 31 6.83 -4.70 7.77
N VAL A 32 6.48 -3.44 8.06
CA VAL A 32 7.29 -2.26 7.71
C VAL A 32 8.67 -2.33 8.37
N ALA A 33 8.75 -2.73 9.64
CA ALA A 33 10.02 -2.80 10.38
C ALA A 33 11.03 -3.81 9.80
N LYS A 34 10.60 -4.73 8.93
CA LYS A 34 11.50 -5.66 8.21
C LYS A 34 12.18 -5.04 7.01
N LEU A 35 11.70 -3.89 6.54
CA LEU A 35 12.27 -3.18 5.41
C LEU A 35 13.54 -2.43 5.82
N SER A 36 14.36 -2.09 4.83
CA SER A 36 15.49 -1.18 4.97
C SER A 36 15.05 0.15 5.59
N ALA A 37 15.93 0.80 6.36
CA ALA A 37 15.60 2.02 7.09
C ALA A 37 15.02 3.13 6.18
N ASP A 38 15.54 3.23 4.95
CA ASP A 38 15.09 4.19 3.94
C ASP A 38 13.71 3.83 3.35
N ALA A 39 13.33 2.55 3.38
CA ALA A 39 12.03 2.05 2.92
C ALA A 39 10.93 2.11 4.01
N GLN A 40 11.30 2.11 5.29
CA GLN A 40 10.34 2.06 6.40
C GLN A 40 9.37 3.24 6.40
N LYS A 41 9.90 4.47 6.31
CA LYS A 41 9.07 5.68 6.28
C LYS A 41 8.11 5.70 5.07
N PRO A 42 8.57 5.57 3.82
CA PRO A 42 7.66 5.58 2.67
C PRO A 42 6.65 4.43 2.68
N ALA A 43 7.03 3.22 3.13
CA ALA A 43 6.07 2.13 3.28
C ALA A 43 4.98 2.44 4.33
N GLY A 44 5.38 3.00 5.48
CA GLY A 44 4.44 3.43 6.50
C GLY A 44 3.48 4.54 6.03
N ASP A 45 4.00 5.53 5.30
CA ASP A 45 3.19 6.61 4.73
C ASP A 45 2.18 6.07 3.71
N ILE A 46 2.58 5.13 2.84
CA ILE A 46 1.69 4.46 1.89
C ILE A 46 0.56 3.70 2.61
N ILE A 47 0.88 2.92 3.65
CA ILE A 47 -0.12 2.16 4.41
C ILE A 47 -1.11 3.11 5.09
N LYS A 48 -0.63 4.22 5.65
CA LYS A 48 -1.47 5.26 6.26
C LYS A 48 -2.44 5.87 5.25
N ILE A 49 -1.97 6.19 4.05
CA ILE A 49 -2.83 6.74 2.97
C ILE A 49 -3.84 5.70 2.52
N PHE A 50 -3.40 4.46 2.29
CA PHE A 50 -4.24 3.35 1.86
C PHE A 50 -5.41 3.12 2.82
N CYS A 51 -5.14 3.15 4.13
CA CYS A 51 -6.13 2.96 5.20
C CYS A 51 -6.91 4.23 5.56
N SER A 52 -6.63 5.38 4.98
CA SER A 52 -7.37 6.62 5.27
C SER A 52 -8.79 6.60 4.71
N ASP A 53 -9.62 7.56 5.11
CA ASP A 53 -11.00 7.73 4.58
C ASP A 53 -11.05 8.61 3.31
N LYS A 54 -9.89 8.87 2.69
CA LYS A 54 -9.80 9.60 1.42
C LYS A 54 -10.45 8.81 0.28
N ASP A 55 -10.89 9.52 -0.75
CA ASP A 55 -11.39 8.89 -1.97
C ASP A 55 -10.27 8.14 -2.72
N PRO A 56 -10.61 7.14 -3.56
CA PRO A 56 -9.62 6.32 -4.26
C PRO A 56 -8.66 7.12 -5.16
N LYS A 57 -9.12 8.21 -5.77
CA LYS A 57 -8.31 9.04 -6.66
C LYS A 57 -7.23 9.75 -5.85
N THR A 58 -7.61 10.41 -4.76
CA THR A 58 -6.66 11.08 -3.87
C THR A 58 -5.63 10.10 -3.30
N LYS A 59 -6.07 8.90 -2.87
CA LYS A 59 -5.15 7.84 -2.41
C LYS A 59 -4.14 7.46 -3.49
N HIS A 60 -4.62 7.25 -4.71
CA HIS A 60 -3.77 6.87 -5.84
C HIS A 60 -2.74 7.95 -6.16
N GLU A 61 -3.15 9.21 -6.23
CA GLU A 61 -2.27 10.35 -6.50
C GLU A 61 -1.18 10.48 -5.43
N GLU A 62 -1.54 10.43 -4.15
CA GLU A 62 -0.56 10.55 -3.04
C GLU A 62 0.42 9.36 -3.00
N ILE A 63 -0.06 8.12 -3.15
CA ILE A 63 0.81 6.93 -3.18
C ILE A 63 1.75 6.99 -4.39
N THR A 64 1.25 7.43 -5.54
CA THR A 64 2.05 7.58 -6.76
C THR A 64 3.14 8.63 -6.57
N ALA A 65 2.81 9.76 -5.96
CA ALA A 65 3.77 10.82 -5.66
C ALA A 65 4.89 10.34 -4.72
N ILE A 66 4.55 9.57 -3.68
CA ILE A 66 5.55 8.95 -2.79
C ILE A 66 6.48 8.04 -3.60
N LYS A 67 5.92 7.12 -4.41
CA LYS A 67 6.72 6.16 -5.17
C LYS A 67 7.62 6.83 -6.21
N ALA A 68 7.16 7.89 -6.86
CA ALA A 68 7.93 8.64 -7.85
C ALA A 68 9.18 9.32 -7.25
N GLY A 69 9.16 9.63 -5.96
CA GLY A 69 10.29 10.22 -5.24
C GLY A 69 11.32 9.21 -4.72
N LEU A 70 11.10 7.90 -4.90
CA LEU A 70 11.96 6.86 -4.33
C LEU A 70 13.02 6.37 -5.30
N PRO A 71 14.24 6.05 -4.81
CA PRO A 71 15.20 5.26 -5.56
C PRO A 71 14.60 3.92 -6.00
N ALA A 72 15.00 3.44 -7.18
CA ALA A 72 14.42 2.23 -7.79
C ALA A 72 14.52 0.98 -6.89
N ASN A 73 15.61 0.84 -6.14
CA ASN A 73 15.79 -0.26 -5.18
C ASN A 73 14.79 -0.19 -4.02
N ILE A 74 14.52 1.01 -3.48
CA ILE A 74 13.56 1.21 -2.40
C ILE A 74 12.13 1.01 -2.90
N ALA A 75 11.82 1.50 -4.09
CA ALA A 75 10.50 1.28 -4.71
C ALA A 75 10.22 -0.20 -4.97
N ALA A 76 11.23 -0.97 -5.42
CA ALA A 76 11.12 -2.41 -5.62
C ALA A 76 10.88 -3.17 -4.30
N GLU A 77 11.62 -2.84 -3.25
CA GLU A 77 11.47 -3.44 -1.93
C GLU A 77 10.05 -3.24 -1.36
N ILE A 78 9.50 -2.03 -1.49
CA ILE A 78 8.14 -1.72 -1.04
C ILE A 78 7.09 -2.47 -1.87
N GLU A 79 7.31 -2.62 -3.19
CA GLU A 79 6.38 -3.38 -4.03
C GLU A 79 6.41 -4.86 -3.68
N GLU A 80 7.58 -5.44 -3.40
CA GLU A 80 7.71 -6.82 -2.92
C GLU A 80 6.96 -7.02 -1.59
N HIS A 81 7.14 -6.09 -0.64
CA HIS A 81 6.42 -6.11 0.64
C HIS A 81 4.89 -6.13 0.45
N LYS A 82 4.38 -5.33 -0.49
CA LYS A 82 2.96 -5.32 -0.86
C LYS A 82 2.50 -6.66 -1.44
N GLN A 83 3.33 -7.32 -2.27
CA GLN A 83 2.97 -8.65 -2.80
C GLN A 83 2.94 -9.70 -1.69
N GLU A 84 3.85 -9.65 -0.73
CA GLU A 84 3.85 -10.54 0.44
C GLU A 84 2.60 -10.34 1.32
N LEU A 85 2.17 -9.09 1.52
CA LEU A 85 0.93 -8.79 2.23
C LEU A 85 -0.30 -9.33 1.50
N LYS A 86 -0.33 -9.26 0.17
CA LYS A 86 -1.44 -9.82 -0.64
C LYS A 86 -1.55 -11.33 -0.51
N LYS A 87 -0.43 -12.06 -0.36
CA LYS A 87 -0.45 -13.53 -0.20
C LYS A 87 -1.07 -14.00 1.13
N LYS A 88 -1.23 -13.10 2.10
CA LYS A 88 -1.83 -13.41 3.41
C LYS A 88 -3.36 -13.30 3.41
N LEU A 89 -3.96 -12.78 2.34
CA LEU A 89 -5.41 -12.68 2.12
C LEU A 89 -5.88 -13.74 1.12
#